data_AF-C9K1L0-F1
#
_entry.id   AF-C9K1L0-F1
#
_cell.length_a   1.000
_cell.length_b   1.000
_cell.length_c   1.000
_cell.angle_alpha   90.00
_cell.angle_beta   90.00
_cell.angle_gamma   90.00
#
_symmetry.space_group_name_H-M   'P 1'
#
loop_
_entity.id
_entity.type
_entity.pdbx_description
1 polymer ?
#
loop_
_entity_poly.entity_id
_entity_poly.type
_entity_poly.pdbx_seq_one_letter_code
_entity_poly.pdbx_strand_id
1 'polypeptide(L)'
;MIFNKVIERISILKNRCRSSECSIIGVLFRMLMFRLVYKKNILTSPKVKIKNIKNIKFNKNSNLIVGLSNVNHVNNNSICYINNRGEMHVSGNVFIAKSVRVDIADSSKIILNDCYIGPETDLISYSGISIGKGSMVSWRVQFLDEDFHLVSYNDKKPKDGKITIGENCLIGNNVAINKGCIIADGCVVASHSVVNGVFLEKNCLIAGVPARVIKRNISWQH
;
A
#
# COMPACT_ATOMS: atom_id res chain seq x y z
N MET A 1 32.01 -12.40 -3.93
CA MET A 1 30.53 -12.54 -3.95
C MET A 1 29.78 -11.53 -3.05
N ILE A 2 30.24 -11.25 -1.82
CA ILE A 2 29.61 -10.26 -0.90
C ILE A 2 29.76 -8.81 -1.42
N PHE A 3 30.96 -8.44 -1.87
CA PHE A 3 31.25 -7.11 -2.41
C PHE A 3 30.35 -6.72 -3.59
N ASN A 4 30.13 -7.65 -4.54
CA ASN A 4 29.24 -7.44 -5.69
C ASN A 4 27.78 -7.23 -5.25
N LYS A 5 27.28 -7.99 -4.26
CA LYS A 5 25.93 -7.79 -3.69
C LYS A 5 25.78 -6.44 -2.99
N VAL A 6 26.84 -5.94 -2.35
CA VAL A 6 26.84 -4.61 -1.72
C VAL A 6 26.82 -3.50 -2.78
N ILE A 7 27.65 -3.62 -3.82
CA ILE A 7 27.67 -2.66 -4.95
C ILE A 7 26.32 -2.63 -5.66
N GLU A 8 25.74 -3.80 -5.95
CA GLU A 8 24.43 -3.93 -6.59
C GLU A 8 23.34 -3.24 -5.77
N ARG A 9 23.31 -3.47 -4.45
CA ARG A 9 22.37 -2.79 -3.54
C ARG A 9 22.55 -1.27 -3.52
N ILE A 10 23.80 -0.80 -3.54
CA ILE A 10 24.09 0.64 -3.60
C ILE A 10 23.65 1.22 -4.95
N SER A 11 23.87 0.51 -6.05
CA SER A 11 23.43 0.93 -7.39
C SER A 11 21.90 1.05 -7.46
N ILE A 12 21.18 0.04 -6.97
CA ILE A 12 19.71 0.06 -6.86
C ILE A 12 19.25 1.25 -6.01
N LEU A 13 19.89 1.49 -4.86
CA LEU A 13 19.56 2.62 -4.00
C LEU A 13 19.82 3.96 -4.69
N LYS A 14 20.95 4.11 -5.38
CA LYS A 14 21.28 5.31 -6.16
C LYS A 14 20.22 5.57 -7.24
N ASN A 15 19.79 4.54 -7.96
CA ASN A 15 18.76 4.66 -8.99
C ASN A 15 17.41 5.09 -8.38
N ARG A 16 17.01 4.50 -7.25
CA ARG A 16 15.80 4.92 -6.51
C ARG A 16 15.87 6.36 -6.01
N CYS A 17 17.04 6.78 -5.51
CA CYS A 17 17.25 8.15 -5.06
C CYS A 17 17.19 9.14 -6.22
N ARG A 18 17.74 8.79 -7.39
CA ARG A 18 17.66 9.59 -8.62
C ARG A 18 16.23 9.73 -9.13
N SER A 19 15.50 8.62 -9.28
CA SER A 19 14.10 8.65 -9.74
C SER A 19 13.18 9.41 -8.78
N SER A 20 13.55 9.40 -7.50
CA SER A 20 12.84 10.12 -6.43
C SER A 20 13.46 11.49 -6.11
N GLU A 21 14.39 12.00 -6.92
CA GLU A 21 15.06 13.30 -6.71
C GLU A 21 15.40 13.60 -5.24
N CYS A 22 16.03 12.63 -4.57
CA CYS A 22 16.36 12.76 -3.15
C CYS A 22 17.81 12.38 -2.84
N SER A 23 18.35 12.97 -1.78
CA SER A 23 19.72 12.71 -1.33
C SER A 23 19.87 11.28 -0.80
N ILE A 24 20.77 10.50 -1.41
CA ILE A 24 21.16 9.18 -0.92
C ILE A 24 21.74 9.24 0.49
N ILE A 25 22.50 10.30 0.81
CA ILE A 25 23.07 10.50 2.15
C ILE A 25 21.94 10.68 3.17
N GLY A 26 20.92 11.48 2.83
CA GLY A 26 19.75 11.66 3.69
C GLY A 26 18.96 10.35 3.90
N VAL A 27 18.85 9.51 2.86
CA VAL A 27 18.21 8.19 2.95
C VAL A 27 19.00 7.27 3.88
N LEU A 28 20.33 7.20 3.71
CA LEU A 28 21.20 6.36 4.56
C LEU A 28 21.21 6.82 6.01
N PHE A 29 21.23 8.14 6.25
CA PHE A 29 21.13 8.71 7.59
C PHE A 29 19.82 8.31 8.28
N ARG A 30 18.67 8.47 7.59
CA ARG A 30 17.37 8.07 8.13
C ARG A 30 17.29 6.56 8.37
N MET A 31 17.81 5.74 7.46
CA MET A 31 17.89 4.30 7.63
C MET A 31 18.65 3.93 8.92
N LEU A 32 19.82 4.55 9.14
CA LEU A 32 20.61 4.34 10.35
C LEU A 32 19.82 4.77 11.59
N MET A 33 19.16 5.93 11.55
CA MET A 33 18.34 6.43 12.66
C MET A 33 17.20 5.45 13.00
N PHE A 34 16.45 4.96 12.00
CA PHE A 34 15.39 3.96 12.22
C PHE A 34 15.92 2.66 12.82
N ARG A 35 17.10 2.20 12.38
CA ARG A 35 17.73 0.98 12.88
C ARG A 35 18.25 1.13 14.29
N LEU A 36 18.90 2.25 14.62
CA LEU A 36 19.51 2.46 15.93
C LEU A 36 18.48 2.85 17.00
N VAL A 37 17.55 3.76 16.69
CA VAL A 37 16.58 4.31 17.66
C VAL A 37 15.37 3.40 17.81
N TYR A 38 14.83 2.89 16.71
CA TYR A 38 13.56 2.13 16.72
C TYR A 38 13.75 0.63 16.52
N LYS A 39 14.96 0.17 16.16
CA LYS A 39 15.23 -1.23 15.79
C LYS A 39 14.32 -1.70 14.64
N LYS A 40 14.04 -0.82 13.67
CA LYS A 40 13.17 -1.11 12.51
C LYS A 40 13.94 -1.03 11.19
N ASN A 41 13.61 -1.92 10.26
CA ASN A 41 14.15 -1.92 8.90
C ASN A 41 13.29 -1.02 8.00
N ILE A 42 13.46 0.29 8.14
CA ILE A 42 12.73 1.29 7.36
C ILE A 42 13.71 2.07 6.51
N LEU A 43 13.40 2.19 5.22
CA LEU A 43 14.15 3.00 4.26
C LEU A 43 13.20 4.05 3.67
N THR A 44 13.49 5.33 3.86
CA THR A 44 12.60 6.39 3.36
C THR A 44 13.35 7.48 2.63
N SER A 45 12.69 8.15 1.68
CA SER A 45 13.18 9.44 1.24
C SER A 45 13.15 10.46 2.39
N PRO A 46 14.01 11.50 2.38
CA PRO A 46 14.12 12.46 3.47
C PRO A 46 12.84 13.26 3.74
N LYS A 47 11.93 13.36 2.76
CA LYS A 47 10.67 14.12 2.87
C LYS A 47 9.52 13.33 3.51
N VAL A 48 9.64 12.00 3.64
CA VAL A 48 8.59 11.15 4.21
C VAL A 48 8.36 11.48 5.68
N LYS A 49 7.10 11.60 6.08
CA LYS A 49 6.68 11.83 7.47
C LYS A 49 5.91 10.61 7.99
N ILE A 50 6.39 10.03 9.09
CA ILE A 50 5.75 8.88 9.75
C ILE A 50 5.54 9.23 11.22
N LYS A 51 4.28 9.30 11.66
CA LYS A 51 3.92 9.40 13.08
C LYS A 51 3.84 8.00 13.70
N ASN A 52 4.20 7.89 14.98
CA ASN A 52 4.09 6.67 15.79
C ASN A 52 4.79 5.43 15.19
N ILE A 53 6.07 5.58 14.86
CA ILE A 53 6.92 4.51 14.29
C ILE A 53 6.93 3.23 15.16
N LYS A 54 6.78 3.36 16.49
CA LYS A 54 6.73 2.23 17.43
C LYS A 54 5.60 1.23 17.09
N ASN A 55 4.51 1.71 16.52
CA ASN A 55 3.34 0.91 16.16
C ASN A 55 3.49 0.17 14.82
N ILE A 56 4.64 0.31 14.14
CA ILE A 56 4.95 -0.48 12.95
C ILE A 56 5.62 -1.78 13.38
N LYS A 57 4.95 -2.91 13.17
CA LYS A 57 5.42 -4.25 13.50
C LYS A 57 5.96 -4.94 12.25
N PHE A 58 7.09 -5.62 12.39
CA PHE A 58 7.77 -6.28 11.28
C PHE A 58 7.86 -7.78 11.56
N ASN A 59 7.56 -8.58 10.55
CA ASN A 59 7.95 -9.97 10.52
C ASN A 59 9.46 -10.11 10.26
N LYS A 60 10.01 -11.29 10.56
CA LYS A 60 11.45 -11.56 10.36
C LYS A 60 11.87 -11.24 8.92
N ASN A 61 13.03 -10.61 8.76
CA ASN A 61 13.61 -10.23 7.46
C ASN A 61 12.73 -9.33 6.58
N SER A 62 11.80 -8.57 7.18
CA SER A 62 10.92 -7.67 6.44
C SER A 62 11.48 -6.25 6.38
N ASN A 63 11.13 -5.52 5.32
CA ASN A 63 11.59 -4.16 5.03
C ASN A 63 10.40 -3.28 4.61
N LEU A 64 10.39 -2.03 5.07
CA LEU A 64 9.43 -1.02 4.64
C LEU A 64 10.18 0.08 3.89
N ILE A 65 9.89 0.23 2.59
CA ILE A 65 10.51 1.21 1.70
C ILE A 65 9.46 2.27 1.34
N VAL A 66 9.68 3.53 1.72
CA VAL A 66 8.67 4.59 1.57
C VAL A 66 9.21 5.80 0.80
N GLY A 67 8.49 6.25 -0.22
CA GLY A 67 8.81 7.47 -0.97
C GLY A 67 10.09 7.39 -1.81
N LEU A 68 10.56 6.17 -2.10
CA LEU A 68 11.74 5.85 -2.94
C LEU A 68 11.36 5.11 -4.23
N SER A 69 10.09 5.25 -4.62
CA SER A 69 9.54 4.83 -5.91
C SER A 69 8.68 5.96 -6.43
N ASN A 70 8.84 6.29 -7.71
CA ASN A 70 8.04 7.30 -8.36
C ASN A 70 7.76 6.89 -9.82
N VAL A 71 6.69 7.45 -10.37
CA VAL A 71 6.36 7.42 -11.81
C VAL A 71 6.56 8.83 -12.36
N ASN A 72 6.99 8.96 -13.61
CA ASN A 72 7.45 10.24 -14.17
C ASN A 72 6.38 11.36 -14.18
N HIS A 73 5.09 11.01 -14.11
CA HIS A 73 3.98 11.97 -14.07
C HIS A 73 3.62 12.45 -12.65
N VAL A 74 4.27 11.96 -11.59
CA VAL A 74 4.02 12.37 -10.20
C VAL A 74 5.12 13.30 -9.71
N ASN A 75 4.72 14.43 -9.12
CA ASN A 75 5.62 15.45 -8.63
C ASN A 75 6.52 14.90 -7.50
N ASN A 76 7.84 15.08 -7.66
CA ASN A 76 8.83 14.64 -6.70
C ASN A 76 8.83 15.43 -5.36
N ASN A 77 8.15 16.57 -5.30
CA ASN A 77 8.01 17.39 -4.09
C ASN A 77 6.85 16.98 -3.19
N SER A 78 5.93 16.14 -3.67
CA SER A 78 4.81 15.66 -2.87
C SER A 78 5.27 14.76 -1.72
N ILE A 79 4.66 14.97 -0.55
CA ILE A 79 5.04 14.30 0.70
C ILE A 79 4.21 13.03 0.87
N CYS A 80 4.88 11.92 1.19
CA CYS A 80 4.21 10.76 1.78
C CYS A 80 4.04 10.96 3.28
N TYR A 81 2.82 10.75 3.77
CA TYR A 81 2.44 10.97 5.17
C TYR A 81 1.75 9.73 5.73
N ILE A 82 2.31 9.16 6.79
CA ILE A 82 1.75 8.02 7.51
C ILE A 82 1.40 8.48 8.93
N ASN A 83 0.12 8.49 9.24
CA ASN A 83 -0.44 8.74 10.57
C ASN A 83 -0.90 7.41 11.20
N ASN A 84 -0.03 6.78 11.98
CA ASN A 84 -0.27 5.44 12.51
C ASN A 84 -0.75 5.47 13.98
N ARG A 85 -2.03 5.76 14.24
CA ARG A 85 -2.57 5.69 15.61
C ARG A 85 -2.79 4.24 16.06
N GLY A 86 -3.27 3.39 15.15
CA GLY A 86 -3.41 1.95 15.35
C GLY A 86 -2.11 1.18 15.07
N GLU A 87 -2.19 0.10 14.28
CA GLU A 87 -1.04 -0.75 13.96
C GLU A 87 -0.80 -0.93 12.46
N MET A 88 0.47 -0.97 12.06
CA MET A 88 0.89 -1.38 10.71
C MET A 88 1.75 -2.63 10.81
N HIS A 89 1.36 -3.70 10.12
CA HIS A 89 2.09 -4.98 10.09
C HIS A 89 2.74 -5.15 8.72
N VAL A 90 4.05 -5.35 8.71
CA VAL A 90 4.87 -5.43 7.50
C VAL A 90 5.52 -6.81 7.40
N SER A 91 5.24 -7.51 6.31
CA SER A 91 5.90 -8.78 5.94
C SER A 91 6.57 -8.67 4.58
N GLY A 92 7.76 -9.26 4.41
CA GLY A 92 8.47 -9.21 3.13
C GLY A 92 8.98 -7.80 2.80
N ASN A 93 9.02 -7.45 1.52
CA ASN A 93 9.43 -6.12 1.08
C ASN A 93 8.21 -5.29 0.68
N VAL A 94 7.77 -4.42 1.57
CA VAL A 94 6.65 -3.51 1.29
C VAL A 94 7.19 -2.21 0.72
N PHE A 95 6.68 -1.83 -0.46
CA PHE A 95 7.04 -0.61 -1.14
C PHE A 95 5.85 0.35 -1.15
N ILE A 96 6.02 1.53 -0.59
CA ILE A 96 5.06 2.63 -0.64
C ILE A 96 5.68 3.75 -1.46
N ALA A 97 5.07 4.10 -2.58
CA ALA A 97 5.57 5.12 -3.48
C ALA A 97 5.41 6.54 -2.91
N LYS A 98 5.80 7.55 -3.68
CA LYS A 98 5.61 8.96 -3.31
C LYS A 98 4.14 9.35 -3.18
N SER A 99 3.89 10.41 -2.42
CA SER A 99 2.55 11.02 -2.30
C SER A 99 1.45 10.12 -1.70
N VAL A 100 1.79 8.93 -1.21
CA VAL A 100 0.83 8.05 -0.52
C VAL A 100 0.49 8.64 0.84
N ARG A 101 -0.80 8.64 1.19
CA ARG A 101 -1.26 8.99 2.53
C ARG A 101 -1.84 7.75 3.19
N VAL A 102 -1.45 7.53 4.44
CA VAL A 102 -1.95 6.43 5.26
C VAL A 102 -2.45 7.00 6.57
N ASP A 103 -3.70 6.74 6.91
CA ASP A 103 -4.28 7.02 8.23
C ASP A 103 -4.78 5.72 8.84
N ILE A 104 -4.30 5.40 10.04
CA ILE A 104 -4.68 4.19 10.78
C ILE A 104 -5.25 4.65 12.11
N ALA A 105 -6.56 4.48 12.32
CA ALA A 105 -7.23 4.81 13.57
C ALA A 105 -6.81 3.86 14.71
N ASP A 106 -7.05 4.26 15.96
CA ASP A 106 -6.51 3.63 17.17
C ASP A 106 -6.80 2.13 17.29
N SER A 107 -8.00 1.68 16.88
CA SER A 107 -8.40 0.27 16.90
C SER A 107 -8.20 -0.46 15.57
N SER A 108 -7.64 0.21 14.56
CA SER A 108 -7.44 -0.35 13.24
C SER A 108 -6.07 -0.97 13.05
N LYS A 109 -5.99 -1.88 12.08
CA LYS A 109 -4.76 -2.53 11.65
C LYS A 109 -4.66 -2.57 10.14
N ILE A 110 -3.54 -2.09 9.60
CA ILE A 110 -3.16 -2.33 8.21
C ILE A 110 -2.12 -3.45 8.15
N ILE A 111 -2.35 -4.45 7.30
CA ILE A 111 -1.43 -5.57 7.05
C ILE A 111 -0.96 -5.50 5.59
N LEU A 112 0.35 -5.35 5.40
CA LEU A 112 0.99 -5.26 4.09
C LEU A 112 2.01 -6.39 3.95
N ASN A 113 1.82 -7.25 2.96
CA ASN A 113 2.68 -8.40 2.71
C ASN A 113 3.30 -8.29 1.32
N ASP A 114 4.61 -8.06 1.23
CA ASP A 114 5.41 -8.10 0.00
C ASP A 114 4.71 -7.47 -1.22
N CYS A 115 4.18 -6.26 -1.02
CA CYS A 115 3.28 -5.58 -1.95
C CYS A 115 3.83 -4.21 -2.37
N TYR A 116 3.30 -3.70 -3.47
CA TYR A 116 3.59 -2.36 -3.98
C TYR A 116 2.34 -1.47 -3.88
N ILE A 117 2.50 -0.30 -3.26
CA ILE A 117 1.49 0.75 -3.19
C ILE A 117 1.93 1.93 -4.05
N GLY A 118 1.23 2.13 -5.16
CA GLY A 118 1.52 3.16 -6.13
C GLY A 118 1.21 4.57 -5.64
N PRO A 119 1.75 5.58 -6.32
CA PRO A 119 1.77 6.95 -5.83
C PRO A 119 0.38 7.58 -5.77
N GLU A 120 0.24 8.60 -4.93
CA GLU A 120 -1.02 9.34 -4.74
C GLU A 120 -2.21 8.48 -4.26
N THR A 121 -1.92 7.31 -3.70
CA THR A 121 -2.91 6.40 -3.11
C THR A 121 -3.24 6.81 -1.68
N ASP A 122 -4.51 6.68 -1.31
CA ASP A 122 -4.99 6.87 0.06
C ASP A 122 -5.35 5.52 0.70
N LEU A 123 -4.82 5.27 1.89
CA LEU A 123 -5.20 4.15 2.75
C LEU A 123 -5.74 4.70 4.07
N ILE A 124 -7.06 4.80 4.18
CA ILE A 124 -7.74 5.35 5.35
C ILE A 124 -8.45 4.20 6.06
N SER A 125 -7.96 3.84 7.25
CA SER A 125 -8.40 2.63 7.95
C SER A 125 -8.85 2.85 9.38
N TYR A 126 -10.10 2.49 9.63
CA TYR A 126 -10.81 2.49 10.91
C TYR A 126 -11.23 1.07 11.35
N SER A 127 -11.42 0.14 10.42
CA SER A 127 -11.79 -1.27 10.68
C SER A 127 -10.65 -2.26 10.38
N GLY A 128 -9.88 -2.00 9.33
CA GLY A 128 -8.70 -2.75 8.94
C GLY A 128 -8.58 -2.93 7.43
N ILE A 129 -7.34 -2.90 6.92
CA ILE A 129 -7.01 -3.15 5.51
C ILE A 129 -5.93 -4.22 5.44
N SER A 130 -6.11 -5.22 4.59
CA SER A 130 -5.08 -6.21 4.29
C SER A 130 -4.80 -6.30 2.79
N ILE A 131 -3.51 -6.33 2.44
CA ILE A 131 -3.04 -6.46 1.06
C ILE A 131 -2.05 -7.63 1.00
N GLY A 132 -2.41 -8.64 0.22
CA GLY A 132 -1.67 -9.89 0.08
C GLY A 132 -0.36 -9.78 -0.70
N LYS A 133 0.41 -10.87 -0.61
CA LYS A 133 1.73 -11.02 -1.23
C LYS A 133 1.68 -10.81 -2.74
N GLY A 134 2.65 -10.08 -3.30
CA GLY A 134 2.79 -9.90 -4.75
C GLY A 134 1.72 -8.99 -5.37
N SER A 135 0.83 -8.43 -4.57
CA SER A 135 -0.19 -7.51 -5.06
C SER A 135 0.41 -6.13 -5.37
N MET A 136 -0.09 -5.54 -6.45
CA MET A 136 0.33 -4.23 -6.94
C MET A 136 -0.87 -3.31 -7.02
N VAL A 137 -0.76 -2.18 -6.33
CA VAL A 137 -1.71 -1.07 -6.42
C VAL A 137 -1.10 -0.02 -7.33
N SER A 138 -1.83 0.37 -8.37
CA SER A 138 -1.43 1.44 -9.28
C SER A 138 -1.49 2.81 -8.58
N TRP A 139 -1.45 3.90 -9.34
CA TRP A 139 -1.54 5.26 -8.79
C TRP A 139 -2.99 5.69 -8.52
N ARG A 140 -3.15 6.66 -7.62
CA ARG A 140 -4.43 7.33 -7.33
C ARG A 140 -5.56 6.37 -6.94
N VAL A 141 -5.24 5.31 -6.19
CA VAL A 141 -6.25 4.38 -5.65
C VAL A 141 -6.71 4.88 -4.28
N GLN A 142 -7.97 4.62 -3.94
CA GLN A 142 -8.50 4.87 -2.61
C GLN A 142 -8.85 3.54 -1.94
N PHE A 143 -8.43 3.38 -0.68
CA PHE A 143 -8.97 2.40 0.25
C PHE A 143 -9.63 3.15 1.40
N LEU A 144 -10.93 2.94 1.58
CA LEU A 144 -11.73 3.61 2.60
C LEU A 144 -12.69 2.60 3.25
N ASP A 145 -12.40 2.22 4.49
CA ASP A 145 -13.14 1.19 5.24
C ASP A 145 -14.24 1.74 6.18
N GLU A 146 -14.49 3.06 6.13
CA GLU A 146 -15.50 3.76 6.94
C GLU A 146 -16.13 4.91 6.13
N ASP A 147 -17.43 5.16 6.33
CA ASP A 147 -18.18 6.20 5.61
C ASP A 147 -18.17 7.56 6.34
N PHE A 148 -17.71 7.60 7.59
CA PHE A 148 -17.67 8.75 8.52
C PHE A 148 -19.01 9.40 8.87
N HIS A 149 -20.06 9.10 8.11
CA HIS A 149 -21.40 9.63 8.30
C HIS A 149 -22.43 8.51 8.23
N LEU A 150 -23.41 8.57 9.13
CA LEU A 150 -24.47 7.59 9.21
C LEU A 150 -25.58 7.92 8.21
N VAL A 151 -25.87 6.96 7.33
CA VAL A 151 -27.05 6.99 6.44
C VAL A 151 -28.06 5.96 6.95
N SER A 152 -29.28 6.36 7.27
CA SER A 152 -30.33 5.47 7.82
C SER A 152 -31.46 5.25 6.82
N TYR A 153 -31.88 4.00 6.66
CA TYR A 153 -33.05 3.60 5.87
C TYR A 153 -33.53 2.22 6.35
N ASN A 154 -34.79 1.88 6.08
CA ASN A 154 -35.37 0.58 6.45
C ASN A 154 -34.58 -0.57 5.82
N ASP A 155 -34.43 -1.68 6.54
CA ASP A 155 -33.71 -2.88 6.08
C ASP A 155 -32.20 -2.70 5.82
N LYS A 156 -31.58 -1.63 6.35
CA LYS A 156 -30.13 -1.45 6.28
C LYS A 156 -29.41 -2.59 7.02
N LYS A 157 -28.69 -3.41 6.26
CA LYS A 157 -27.84 -4.46 6.84
C LYS A 157 -26.54 -3.88 7.37
N PRO A 158 -26.07 -4.32 8.55
CA PRO A 158 -24.72 -3.99 9.00
C PRO A 158 -23.70 -4.56 8.01
N LYS A 159 -22.61 -3.85 7.81
CA LYS A 159 -21.52 -4.26 6.93
C LYS A 159 -20.21 -4.16 7.70
N ASP A 160 -19.43 -5.24 7.69
CA ASP A 160 -18.05 -5.20 8.17
C ASP A 160 -17.28 -4.18 7.32
N GLY A 161 -16.54 -3.29 7.98
CA GLY A 161 -15.76 -2.26 7.30
C GLY A 161 -14.52 -2.83 6.61
N LYS A 162 -13.98 -3.94 7.09
CA LYS A 162 -12.66 -4.45 6.69
C LYS A 162 -12.52 -4.65 5.18
N ILE A 163 -11.36 -4.26 4.66
CA ILE A 163 -10.98 -4.47 3.27
C ILE A 163 -9.90 -5.55 3.18
N THR A 164 -10.11 -6.52 2.29
CA THR A 164 -9.17 -7.63 2.06
C THR A 164 -8.84 -7.76 0.57
N ILE A 165 -7.59 -7.56 0.21
CA ILE A 165 -7.05 -7.86 -1.11
C ILE A 165 -6.17 -9.10 -1.00
N GLY A 166 -6.48 -10.12 -1.79
CA GLY A 166 -5.75 -11.38 -1.86
C GLY A 166 -4.32 -11.23 -2.40
N GLU A 167 -3.70 -12.37 -2.69
CA GLU A 167 -2.35 -12.43 -3.25
C GLU A 167 -2.36 -12.21 -4.76
N ASN A 168 -1.25 -11.68 -5.29
CA ASN A 168 -1.02 -11.46 -6.71
C ASN A 168 -2.20 -10.75 -7.38
N CYS A 169 -2.74 -9.71 -6.76
CA CYS A 169 -3.80 -8.88 -7.33
C CYS A 169 -3.22 -7.63 -7.97
N LEU A 170 -3.81 -7.16 -9.07
CA LEU A 170 -3.51 -5.86 -9.67
C LEU A 170 -4.70 -4.93 -9.50
N ILE A 171 -4.48 -3.81 -8.81
CA ILE A 171 -5.50 -2.76 -8.67
C ILE A 171 -5.16 -1.61 -9.62
N GLY A 172 -5.99 -1.42 -10.65
CA GLY A 172 -5.83 -0.35 -11.64
C GLY A 172 -5.90 1.05 -11.04
N ASN A 173 -5.50 2.05 -11.81
CA ASN A 173 -5.47 3.43 -11.32
C ASN A 173 -6.88 3.98 -11.12
N ASN A 174 -7.02 4.98 -10.23
CA ASN A 174 -8.30 5.65 -9.98
C ASN A 174 -9.42 4.70 -9.52
N VAL A 175 -9.07 3.56 -8.93
CA VAL A 175 -10.04 2.63 -8.34
C VAL A 175 -10.42 3.10 -6.92
N ALA A 176 -11.70 3.02 -6.59
CA ALA A 176 -12.19 3.16 -5.22
C ALA A 176 -12.51 1.79 -4.63
N ILE A 177 -11.76 1.38 -3.60
CA ILE A 177 -12.01 0.18 -2.80
C ILE A 177 -12.68 0.61 -1.50
N ASN A 178 -13.95 0.26 -1.35
CA ASN A 178 -14.75 0.72 -0.22
C ASN A 178 -15.00 -0.38 0.80
N LYS A 179 -15.49 0.04 1.97
CA LYS A 179 -15.70 -0.79 3.15
C LYS A 179 -16.37 -2.13 2.86
N GLY A 180 -15.84 -3.19 3.48
CA GLY A 180 -16.32 -4.57 3.33
C GLY A 180 -15.96 -5.23 2.00
N CYS A 181 -15.05 -4.63 1.22
CA CYS A 181 -14.57 -5.24 -0.02
C CYS A 181 -13.65 -6.43 0.27
N ILE A 182 -13.86 -7.54 -0.45
CA ILE A 182 -12.98 -8.69 -0.46
C ILE A 182 -12.67 -9.01 -1.92
N ILE A 183 -11.40 -9.12 -2.29
CA ILE A 183 -10.95 -9.53 -3.63
C ILE A 183 -10.04 -10.75 -3.47
N ALA A 184 -10.40 -11.85 -4.12
CA ALA A 184 -9.63 -13.09 -4.10
C ALA A 184 -8.36 -13.02 -4.96
N ASP A 185 -7.47 -13.99 -4.74
CA ASP A 185 -6.15 -14.03 -5.37
C ASP A 185 -6.18 -13.99 -6.90
N GLY A 186 -5.14 -13.41 -7.50
CA GLY A 186 -4.95 -13.38 -8.94
C GLY A 186 -5.89 -12.43 -9.69
N CYS A 187 -6.75 -11.69 -8.99
CA CYS A 187 -7.71 -10.80 -9.61
C CYS A 187 -7.06 -9.50 -10.09
N VAL A 188 -7.64 -8.95 -11.17
CA VAL A 188 -7.32 -7.62 -11.69
C VAL A 188 -8.55 -6.75 -11.55
N VAL A 189 -8.40 -5.57 -10.96
CA VAL A 189 -9.44 -4.54 -10.94
C VAL A 189 -9.10 -3.48 -11.98
N ALA A 190 -9.97 -3.31 -12.97
CA ALA A 190 -9.79 -2.32 -14.02
C ALA A 190 -9.84 -0.89 -13.47
N SER A 191 -9.09 0.01 -14.10
CA SER A 191 -9.05 1.42 -13.72
C SER A 191 -10.43 2.07 -13.67
N HIS A 192 -10.60 3.07 -12.80
CA HIS A 192 -11.86 3.79 -12.59
C HIS A 192 -13.05 2.96 -12.05
N SER A 193 -12.79 1.75 -11.54
CA SER A 193 -13.85 0.93 -10.94
C SER A 193 -14.20 1.35 -9.51
N VAL A 194 -15.45 1.13 -9.10
CA VAL A 194 -15.93 1.32 -7.71
C VAL A 194 -16.29 -0.04 -7.12
N VAL A 195 -15.46 -0.49 -6.19
CA VAL A 195 -15.51 -1.85 -5.64
C VAL A 195 -16.12 -1.82 -4.24
N ASN A 196 -17.41 -2.16 -4.18
CA ASN A 196 -18.20 -2.19 -2.94
C ASN A 196 -18.57 -3.61 -2.51
N GLY A 197 -18.09 -4.64 -3.22
CA GLY A 197 -18.56 -6.01 -3.12
C GLY A 197 -17.50 -7.02 -2.68
N VAL A 198 -17.96 -8.26 -2.54
CA VAL A 198 -17.16 -9.43 -2.19
C VAL A 198 -16.98 -10.27 -3.47
N PHE A 199 -15.73 -10.47 -3.88
CA PHE A 199 -15.31 -11.18 -5.08
C PHE A 199 -14.41 -12.35 -4.67
N LEU A 200 -15.02 -13.51 -4.45
CA LEU A 200 -14.32 -14.72 -3.94
C LEU A 200 -13.76 -15.61 -5.05
N GLU A 201 -14.14 -15.37 -6.30
CA GLU A 201 -13.62 -16.10 -7.45
C GLU A 201 -12.22 -15.59 -7.81
N LYS A 202 -11.23 -16.48 -7.79
CA LYS A 202 -9.84 -16.16 -8.15
C LYS A 202 -9.69 -15.85 -9.63
N ASN A 203 -8.59 -15.19 -10.01
CA ASN A 203 -8.19 -15.01 -11.42
C ASN A 203 -9.28 -14.35 -12.29
N CYS A 204 -9.95 -13.34 -11.72
CA CYS A 204 -11.03 -12.61 -12.40
C CYS A 204 -10.61 -11.19 -12.76
N LEU A 205 -11.12 -10.68 -13.88
CA LEU A 205 -11.12 -9.26 -14.20
C LEU A 205 -12.41 -8.65 -13.65
N ILE A 206 -12.26 -7.68 -12.76
CA ILE A 206 -13.33 -6.95 -12.08
C ILE A 206 -13.34 -5.52 -12.63
N ALA A 207 -14.50 -5.04 -13.08
CA ALA A 207 -14.60 -3.70 -13.66
C ALA A 207 -15.97 -3.06 -13.43
N GLY A 208 -16.02 -1.72 -13.48
CA GLY A 208 -17.26 -0.94 -13.59
C GLY A 208 -17.69 -0.21 -12.31
N VAL A 209 -18.83 0.46 -12.39
CA VAL A 209 -19.45 1.25 -11.32
C VAL A 209 -20.95 0.90 -11.26
N PRO A 210 -21.40 0.07 -10.31
CA PRO A 210 -20.59 -0.71 -9.36
C PRO A 210 -19.83 -1.86 -10.05
N ALA A 211 -18.67 -2.23 -9.50
CA ALA A 211 -17.81 -3.23 -10.11
C ALA A 211 -18.44 -4.64 -10.16
N ARG A 212 -18.17 -5.39 -11.23
CA ARG A 212 -18.62 -6.76 -11.47
C ARG A 212 -17.48 -7.59 -12.09
N VAL A 213 -17.55 -8.91 -11.97
CA VAL A 213 -16.67 -9.81 -12.73
C VAL A 213 -17.08 -9.74 -14.20
N ILE A 214 -16.15 -9.30 -15.07
CA ILE A 214 -16.37 -9.18 -16.52
C ILE A 214 -15.60 -10.23 -17.32
N LYS A 215 -14.57 -10.85 -16.72
CA LYS A 215 -13.82 -11.96 -17.32
C LYS A 215 -13.31 -12.90 -16.24
N ARG A 216 -13.26 -14.18 -16.55
CA ARG A 216 -12.71 -15.26 -15.72
C ARG A 216 -11.47 -15.86 -16.37
N ASN A 217 -10.68 -16.60 -15.60
CA ASN A 217 -9.49 -17.30 -16.05
C ASN A 217 -8.47 -16.36 -16.70
N ILE A 218 -8.26 -15.19 -16.08
CA ILE A 218 -7.22 -14.25 -16.50
C ILE A 218 -5.91 -14.51 -15.75
N SER A 219 -4.82 -14.00 -16.28
CA SER A 219 -3.53 -13.89 -15.59
C SER A 219 -2.91 -12.54 -15.93
N TRP A 220 -2.01 -12.06 -15.07
CA TRP A 220 -1.27 -10.82 -15.27
C TRP A 220 0.17 -11.00 -14.77
N GLN A 221 1.09 -10.17 -15.29
CA GLN A 221 2.52 -10.23 -14.97
C GLN A 221 3.11 -8.80 -14.92
N HIS A 222 4.17 -8.62 -14.13
CA HIS A 222 4.96 -7.39 -14.02
C HIS A 222 6.45 -7.73 -13.88
#